data_AF-A0A6A6MCS4-F1
#
_entry.id   AF-A0A6A6MCS4-F1
#
_cell.length_a   1.000
_cell.length_b   1.000
_cell.length_c   1.000
_cell.angle_alpha   90.00
_cell.angle_beta   90.00
_cell.angle_gamma   90.00
#
_symmetry.space_group_name_H-M   'P 1'
#
loop_
_entity.id
_entity.type
_entity.pdbx_description
1 polymer ?
#
loop_
_entity_poly.entity_id
_entity_poly.type
_entity_poly.pdbx_seq_one_letter_code
_entity_poly.pdbx_strand_id
1 'polypeptide(L)'
;MEDSVMTSITLPKTTQELAIEGQKHLEETIQAAYQILSSMNDELCNPTLWSTGSTATGTTTTASPITAANNIPSLSQNGVVANGDAASDGVHHLDGGAAAVGGVGTSNGALDEARFRYKNSVAALREVLAAIPNSQKAKAFETGSTTNSTSSPANQAEIEKLEEQASNLRKELVNKNAYLKLLIDQLRDLVTDISTWQSPCSV
;
A
#
# COMPACT_ATOMS: atom_id res chain seq x y z
N MET A 1 39.08 -12.27 32.40
CA MET A 1 39.31 -12.21 30.94
C MET A 1 37.97 -11.91 30.32
N GLU A 2 37.83 -10.63 30.00
CA GLU A 2 36.91 -9.98 29.06
C GLU A 2 35.77 -10.80 28.40
N ASP A 3 34.53 -10.52 28.84
CA ASP A 3 33.33 -10.69 28.03
C ASP A 3 33.29 -9.60 26.95
N SER A 4 33.49 -10.02 25.71
CA SER A 4 33.31 -9.21 24.51
C SER A 4 31.81 -8.95 24.30
N VAL A 5 31.27 -7.94 25.00
CA VAL A 5 29.98 -7.36 24.67
C VAL A 5 30.15 -6.63 23.34
N MET A 6 29.81 -7.34 22.27
CA MET A 6 29.70 -6.81 20.92
C MET A 6 28.57 -5.79 20.90
N THR A 7 28.89 -4.59 21.37
CA THR A 7 28.07 -3.41 21.23
C THR A 7 28.15 -3.08 19.75
N SER A 8 27.26 -3.65 18.94
CA SER A 8 27.03 -3.17 17.58
C SER A 8 26.62 -1.72 17.73
N ILE A 9 27.58 -0.82 17.57
CA ILE A 9 27.37 0.62 17.50
C ILE A 9 26.58 0.82 16.21
N THR A 10 25.25 0.74 16.31
CA THR A 10 24.36 1.14 15.25
C THR A 10 24.59 2.63 15.06
N LEU A 11 25.30 2.98 13.98
CA LEU A 11 25.53 4.36 13.59
C LEU A 11 24.17 5.10 13.60
N PRO A 12 24.08 6.31 14.16
CA PRO A 12 22.81 7.03 14.21
C PRO A 12 22.25 7.17 12.79
N LYS A 13 21.10 6.52 12.55
CA LYS A 13 20.42 6.46 11.25
C LYS A 13 20.16 7.90 10.79
N THR A 14 20.58 8.24 9.57
CA THR A 14 20.50 9.62 9.09
C THR A 14 19.04 10.03 8.91
N THR A 15 18.73 11.34 8.98
CA THR A 15 17.36 11.81 8.75
C THR A 15 16.82 11.38 7.37
N GLN A 16 17.69 11.28 6.36
CA GLN A 16 17.32 10.80 5.03
C GLN A 16 16.97 9.30 5.04
N GLU A 17 17.75 8.48 5.73
CA GLU A 17 17.46 7.04 5.88
C GLU A 17 16.17 6.81 6.67
N LEU A 18 15.90 7.59 7.71
CA LEU A 18 14.64 7.56 8.44
C LEU A 18 13.46 7.97 7.55
N ALA A 19 13.63 8.96 6.66
CA ALA A 19 12.58 9.34 5.73
C ALA A 19 12.24 8.22 4.72
N ILE A 20 13.27 7.55 4.17
CA ILE A 20 13.09 6.43 3.25
C ILE A 20 12.41 5.24 3.95
N GLU A 21 12.86 4.89 5.16
CA GLU A 21 12.23 3.81 5.95
C GLU A 21 10.79 4.18 6.33
N GLY A 22 10.55 5.44 6.71
CA GLY A 22 9.21 5.93 7.02
C GLY A 22 8.26 5.84 5.84
N GLN A 23 8.73 6.16 4.62
CA GLN A 23 7.94 5.98 3.40
C GLN A 23 7.59 4.51 3.16
N LYS A 24 8.56 3.61 3.30
CA LYS A 24 8.34 2.16 3.15
C LYS A 24 7.28 1.65 4.14
N HIS A 25 7.39 1.98 5.44
CA HIS A 25 6.41 1.54 6.43
C HIS A 25 5.01 2.15 6.21
N LEU A 26 4.94 3.36 5.64
CA LEU A 26 3.67 3.95 5.24
C LEU A 26 3.01 3.13 4.12
N GLU A 27 3.76 2.75 3.09
CA GLU A 27 3.26 1.91 2.00
C GLU A 27 2.80 0.53 2.51
N GLU A 28 3.59 -0.10 3.40
CA GLU A 28 3.22 -1.37 4.06
C GLU A 28 1.95 -1.23 4.89
N THR A 29 1.79 -0.12 5.61
CA THR A 29 0.59 0.19 6.41
C THR A 29 -0.64 0.28 5.50
N ILE A 30 -0.52 1.02 4.40
CA ILE A 30 -1.59 1.20 3.42
C ILE A 30 -1.99 -0.16 2.83
N GLN A 31 -1.02 -0.96 2.40
CA GLN A 31 -1.28 -2.27 1.81
C GLN A 31 -1.96 -3.22 2.82
N ALA A 32 -1.51 -3.25 4.08
CA ALA A 32 -2.15 -4.05 5.11
C ALA A 32 -3.58 -3.58 5.39
N ALA A 33 -3.84 -2.27 5.38
CA ALA A 33 -5.19 -1.72 5.53
C ALA A 33 -6.12 -2.14 4.38
N TYR A 34 -5.64 -2.09 3.13
CA TYR A 34 -6.37 -2.62 1.98
C TYR A 34 -6.70 -4.10 2.13
N GLN A 35 -5.74 -4.90 2.62
CA GLN A 35 -5.96 -6.33 2.83
C GLN A 35 -7.02 -6.59 3.91
N ILE A 36 -7.04 -5.82 5.00
CA ILE A 36 -8.09 -5.89 6.03
C ILE A 36 -9.46 -5.63 5.40
N LEU A 37 -9.60 -4.54 4.64
CA LEU A 37 -10.85 -4.17 3.98
C LEU A 37 -11.31 -5.25 3.00
N SER A 38 -10.40 -5.77 2.19
CA SER A 38 -10.70 -6.84 1.23
C SER A 38 -11.13 -8.11 1.95
N SER A 39 -10.39 -8.56 2.96
CA SER A 39 -10.72 -9.79 3.70
C SER A 39 -12.05 -9.65 4.46
N MET A 40 -12.34 -8.48 5.03
CA MET A 40 -13.65 -8.20 5.62
C MET A 40 -14.76 -8.23 4.56
N ASN A 41 -14.52 -7.65 3.38
CA ASN A 41 -15.48 -7.68 2.29
C ASN A 41 -15.74 -9.11 1.80
N ASP A 42 -14.71 -9.94 1.67
CA ASP A 42 -14.84 -11.33 1.25
C ASP A 42 -15.65 -12.15 2.27
N GLU A 43 -15.40 -11.94 3.56
CA GLU A 43 -16.20 -12.54 4.64
C GLU A 43 -17.63 -12.02 4.67
N LEU A 44 -17.87 -10.74 4.36
CA LEU A 44 -19.20 -10.10 4.33
C LEU A 44 -19.98 -10.30 3.02
N CYS A 45 -19.33 -10.81 1.97
CA CYS A 45 -19.97 -11.15 0.70
C CYS A 45 -20.06 -12.67 0.45
N ASN A 46 -19.51 -13.52 1.32
CA ASN A 46 -19.60 -14.98 1.19
C ASN A 46 -20.99 -15.58 1.57
N PRO A 47 -21.84 -15.94 0.58
CA PRO A 47 -23.22 -16.41 0.84
C PRO A 47 -23.29 -17.71 1.65
N THR A 48 -22.20 -18.47 1.72
CA THR A 48 -22.14 -19.72 2.51
C THR A 48 -22.20 -19.45 4.02
N LEU A 49 -21.81 -18.25 4.47
CA LEU A 49 -21.83 -17.86 5.89
C LEU A 49 -23.21 -17.42 6.37
N TRP A 50 -24.11 -17.01 5.47
CA TRP A 50 -25.51 -16.64 5.81
C TRP A 50 -26.55 -17.64 5.31
N SER A 51 -26.15 -18.64 4.52
CA SER A 51 -27.03 -19.75 4.12
C SER A 51 -27.32 -20.61 5.35
N THR A 52 -28.30 -20.19 6.13
CA THR A 52 -28.87 -21.00 7.21
C THR A 52 -29.55 -22.18 6.52
N GLY A 53 -28.89 -23.34 6.52
CA GLY A 53 -29.55 -24.58 6.14
C GLY A 53 -30.76 -24.74 7.04
N SER A 54 -31.97 -24.61 6.48
CA SER A 54 -33.20 -24.98 7.17
C SER A 54 -33.00 -26.39 7.72
N THR A 55 -32.78 -26.50 9.03
CA THR A 55 -32.84 -27.78 9.71
C THR A 55 -34.30 -28.17 9.70
N ALA A 56 -34.74 -28.80 8.62
CA ALA A 56 -36.03 -29.44 8.55
C ALA A 56 -35.97 -30.61 9.54
N THR A 57 -36.43 -30.38 10.76
CA THR A 57 -36.80 -31.44 11.70
C THR A 57 -38.04 -32.13 11.13
N GLY A 58 -37.85 -32.95 10.11
CA GLY A 58 -38.87 -33.80 9.51
C GLY A 58 -38.95 -35.10 10.30
N THR A 59 -39.85 -35.13 11.28
CA THR A 59 -40.26 -36.35 11.98
C THR A 59 -40.64 -37.45 11.01
N THR A 60 -40.05 -38.62 11.19
CA THR A 60 -40.39 -39.89 10.54
C THR A 60 -41.86 -40.24 10.70
N THR A 61 -42.60 -40.44 9.61
CA THR A 61 -43.64 -41.50 9.55
C THR A 61 -44.00 -41.87 8.10
N THR A 62 -43.49 -43.04 7.68
CA THR A 62 -44.12 -44.12 6.90
C THR A 62 -45.01 -43.84 5.67
N ALA A 63 -44.64 -44.53 4.58
CA ALA A 63 -45.46 -45.19 3.53
C ALA A 63 -45.32 -44.64 2.10
N SER A 64 -44.80 -45.50 1.21
CA SER A 64 -44.75 -45.39 -0.27
C SER A 64 -46.12 -45.65 -0.93
N PRO A 65 -46.30 -45.65 -2.28
CA PRO A 65 -45.61 -45.00 -3.41
C PRO A 65 -46.59 -44.19 -4.32
N ILE A 66 -46.10 -43.59 -5.44
CA ILE A 66 -46.69 -43.50 -6.81
C ILE A 66 -46.25 -42.21 -7.56
N THR A 67 -45.65 -42.42 -8.74
CA THR A 67 -45.29 -41.58 -9.92
C THR A 67 -45.72 -40.10 -10.04
N ALA A 68 -44.79 -39.22 -10.46
CA ALA A 68 -44.64 -38.73 -11.85
C ALA A 68 -43.67 -37.51 -12.02
N ALA A 69 -42.77 -37.64 -13.00
CA ALA A 69 -42.22 -36.62 -13.93
C ALA A 69 -41.26 -35.48 -13.47
N ASN A 70 -40.02 -35.63 -13.97
CA ASN A 70 -39.19 -34.66 -14.73
C ASN A 70 -38.04 -33.86 -14.07
N ASN A 71 -36.86 -34.16 -14.63
CA ASN A 71 -35.62 -33.39 -14.79
C ASN A 71 -34.51 -33.44 -13.70
N ILE A 72 -33.57 -34.37 -13.97
CA ILE A 72 -32.19 -34.60 -13.48
C ILE A 72 -31.19 -33.60 -14.13
N PRO A 73 -29.83 -33.65 -13.95
CA PRO A 73 -28.91 -34.32 -12.99
C PRO A 73 -27.80 -33.37 -12.43
N SER A 74 -26.90 -33.68 -11.48
CA SER A 74 -26.00 -34.84 -11.35
C SER A 74 -25.26 -34.79 -9.99
N LEU A 75 -25.46 -35.79 -9.12
CA LEU A 75 -24.47 -36.18 -8.11
C LEU A 75 -24.10 -37.63 -8.41
N SER A 76 -22.87 -37.83 -8.90
CA SER A 76 -22.29 -39.16 -9.08
C SER A 76 -21.71 -39.64 -7.77
N GLN A 77 -22.29 -40.74 -7.33
CA GLN A 77 -21.99 -41.60 -6.20
C GLN A 77 -20.71 -42.43 -6.46
N ASN A 78 -20.01 -42.79 -5.38
CA ASN A 78 -19.23 -44.03 -5.16
C ASN A 78 -18.51 -43.81 -3.80
N GLY A 79 -18.88 -44.42 -2.67
CA GLY A 79 -19.15 -45.83 -2.45
C GLY A 79 -17.84 -46.50 -2.04
N VAL A 80 -17.62 -46.72 -0.73
CA VAL A 80 -16.94 -47.88 -0.12
C VAL A 80 -16.89 -47.72 1.41
N VAL A 81 -17.23 -48.83 2.04
CA VAL A 81 -17.37 -49.20 3.45
C VAL A 81 -16.24 -48.79 4.42
N ALA A 82 -16.60 -48.42 5.65
CA ALA A 82 -16.10 -49.03 6.91
C ALA A 82 -16.70 -48.29 8.12
N ASN A 83 -17.62 -48.94 8.81
CA ASN A 83 -18.14 -48.51 10.11
C ASN A 83 -17.18 -49.04 11.19
N GLY A 84 -16.49 -48.15 11.90
CA GLY A 84 -15.62 -48.47 13.04
C GLY A 84 -16.06 -47.65 14.24
N ASP A 85 -16.71 -48.32 15.18
CA ASP A 85 -17.15 -47.84 16.49
C ASP A 85 -15.94 -47.70 17.44
N ALA A 86 -15.85 -46.59 18.17
CA ALA A 86 -15.13 -46.48 19.44
C ALA A 86 -15.51 -45.18 20.16
N ALA A 87 -16.41 -45.30 21.13
CA ALA A 87 -16.56 -44.35 22.22
C ALA A 87 -15.31 -44.35 23.12
N SER A 88 -14.90 -43.20 23.66
CA SER A 88 -14.75 -42.98 25.11
C SER A 88 -14.22 -41.58 25.45
N ASP A 89 -14.82 -41.09 26.53
CA ASP A 89 -14.55 -39.97 27.42
C ASP A 89 -13.10 -39.86 27.95
N GLY A 90 -12.69 -38.67 28.40
CA GLY A 90 -11.41 -38.48 29.10
C GLY A 90 -10.84 -37.06 29.15
N VAL A 91 -11.30 -36.26 30.11
CA VAL A 91 -10.72 -34.98 30.56
C VAL A 91 -9.23 -35.12 30.91
N HIS A 92 -8.32 -34.43 30.22
CA HIS A 92 -7.00 -34.08 30.76
C HIS A 92 -6.50 -32.70 30.31
N HIS A 93 -6.09 -31.96 31.33
CA HIS A 93 -5.45 -30.66 31.40
C HIS A 93 -3.93 -30.79 31.14
N LEU A 94 -3.36 -29.90 30.32
CA LEU A 94 -2.05 -29.20 30.45
C LEU A 94 -1.37 -28.93 29.07
N ASP A 95 -1.11 -27.65 28.85
CA ASP A 95 0.11 -27.00 28.33
C ASP A 95 0.95 -27.65 27.20
N GLY A 96 1.14 -26.86 26.13
CA GLY A 96 2.37 -26.86 25.34
C GLY A 96 2.52 -27.86 24.19
N GLY A 97 2.25 -27.40 22.95
CA GLY A 97 3.03 -27.82 21.77
C GLY A 97 2.32 -28.72 20.74
N ALA A 98 2.00 -28.09 19.60
CA ALA A 98 1.97 -28.65 18.24
C ALA A 98 1.60 -30.14 18.04
N ALA A 99 0.36 -30.40 17.58
CA ALA A 99 0.06 -30.96 16.25
C ALA A 99 -1.36 -31.57 16.23
N ALA A 100 -2.17 -31.09 15.30
CA ALA A 100 -3.30 -31.74 14.63
C ALA A 100 -4.22 -32.69 15.44
N VAL A 101 -5.49 -32.30 15.61
CA VAL A 101 -6.69 -33.06 15.19
C VAL A 101 -7.96 -32.24 15.50
N GLY A 102 -8.77 -32.02 14.46
CA GLY A 102 -10.24 -31.93 14.51
C GLY A 102 -10.96 -30.97 15.46
N GLY A 103 -11.52 -29.89 14.91
CA GLY A 103 -12.70 -29.22 15.48
C GLY A 103 -12.53 -27.71 15.73
N VAL A 104 -13.22 -26.89 14.90
CA VAL A 104 -13.67 -25.51 15.15
C VAL A 104 -12.63 -24.53 15.76
N GLY A 105 -12.19 -23.57 14.93
CA GLY A 105 -11.98 -22.18 15.41
C GLY A 105 -10.56 -21.73 15.76
N THR A 106 -9.55 -22.09 14.99
CA THR A 106 -8.25 -21.37 15.04
C THR A 106 -7.71 -21.12 13.65
N SER A 107 -8.51 -20.42 12.84
CA SER A 107 -8.03 -19.75 11.65
C SER A 107 -7.18 -18.56 12.10
N ASN A 108 -5.85 -18.64 11.95
CA ASN A 108 -5.08 -17.43 11.65
C ASN A 108 -5.57 -16.94 10.27
N GLY A 109 -6.71 -16.27 10.26
CA GLY A 109 -7.40 -15.89 9.03
C GLY A 109 -6.60 -14.82 8.29
N ALA A 110 -6.84 -14.69 6.98
CA ALA A 110 -6.26 -13.61 6.19
C ALA A 110 -6.51 -12.23 6.83
N LEU A 111 -7.67 -12.08 7.49
CA LEU A 111 -8.01 -10.90 8.28
C LEU A 111 -7.10 -10.69 9.49
N ASP A 112 -6.82 -11.72 10.28
CA ASP A 112 -5.96 -11.62 11.48
C ASP A 112 -4.51 -11.36 11.11
N GLU A 113 -4.02 -11.97 10.02
CA GLU A 113 -2.70 -11.71 9.45
C GLU A 113 -2.59 -10.27 8.94
N ALA A 114 -3.60 -9.77 8.23
CA ALA A 114 -3.63 -8.39 7.75
C ALA A 114 -3.65 -7.38 8.91
N ARG A 115 -4.41 -7.67 9.97
CA ARG A 115 -4.43 -6.88 11.21
C ARG A 115 -3.08 -6.87 11.92
N PHE A 116 -2.41 -8.03 11.98
CA PHE A 116 -1.08 -8.13 12.56
C PHE A 116 -0.06 -7.27 11.80
N ARG A 117 -0.03 -7.36 10.47
CA ARG A 117 0.85 -6.56 9.60
C ARG A 117 0.58 -5.07 9.70
N TYR A 118 -0.69 -4.67 9.74
CA TYR A 118 -1.07 -3.27 9.93
C TYR A 118 -0.54 -2.75 11.28
N LYS A 119 -0.76 -3.49 12.37
CA LYS A 119 -0.26 -3.10 13.70
C LYS A 119 1.27 -2.98 13.72
N ASN A 120 1.97 -3.92 13.10
CA ASN A 120 3.43 -3.95 13.07
C ASN A 120 4.01 -2.79 12.25
N SER A 121 3.54 -2.58 11.02
CA SER A 121 3.98 -1.48 10.14
C SER A 121 3.69 -0.11 10.76
N VAL A 122 2.54 0.07 11.41
CA VAL A 122 2.23 1.31 12.14
C VAL A 122 3.16 1.50 13.34
N ALA A 123 3.51 0.44 14.07
CA ALA A 123 4.47 0.54 15.18
C ALA A 123 5.85 0.97 14.68
N ALA A 124 6.33 0.37 13.59
CA ALA A 124 7.59 0.73 12.95
C ALA A 124 7.57 2.19 12.42
N LEU A 125 6.47 2.63 11.82
CA LEU A 125 6.29 4.01 11.38
C LEU A 125 6.36 5.00 12.56
N ARG A 126 5.74 4.65 13.69
CA ARG A 126 5.81 5.48 14.91
C ARG A 126 7.23 5.54 15.48
N GLU A 127 7.97 4.44 15.44
CA GLU A 127 9.37 4.40 15.85
C GLU A 127 10.23 5.32 14.98
N VAL A 128 10.06 5.26 13.65
CA VAL A 128 10.74 6.16 12.71
C VAL A 128 10.41 7.62 13.01
N LEU A 129 9.12 7.96 13.19
CA LEU A 129 8.70 9.32 13.51
C LEU A 129 9.28 9.81 14.85
N ALA A 130 9.37 8.94 15.86
CA ALA A 130 10.00 9.26 17.14
C ALA A 130 11.52 9.42 17.03
N ALA A 131 12.16 8.74 16.08
CA ALA A 131 13.59 8.83 15.82
C ALA A 131 13.99 10.10 15.05
N ILE A 132 13.10 10.70 14.25
CA ILE A 132 13.40 11.91 13.46
C ILE A 132 13.92 13.08 14.32
N PRO A 133 13.24 13.50 15.42
CA PRO A 133 13.74 14.57 16.27
C PRO A 133 15.11 14.28 16.89
N ASN A 134 15.39 13.01 17.19
CA ASN A 134 16.66 12.59 17.76
C ASN A 134 17.79 12.61 16.72
N SER A 135 17.50 12.24 15.45
CA SER A 135 18.45 12.37 14.35
C SER A 135 18.84 13.83 14.07
N GLN A 136 17.90 14.76 14.24
CA GLN A 136 18.15 16.20 14.13
C GLN A 136 19.00 16.73 15.28
N LYS A 137 18.77 16.26 16.52
CA LYS A 137 19.57 16.61 17.70
C LYS A 137 20.99 16.02 17.65
N ALA A 138 21.15 14.79 17.17
CA ALA A 138 22.46 14.18 16.96
C ALA A 138 23.29 14.99 15.94
N LYS A 139 22.64 15.41 14.84
CA LYS A 139 23.23 16.34 13.88
C LYS A 139 23.57 17.69 14.52
N ALA A 140 22.75 18.19 15.45
CA ALA A 140 22.98 19.46 16.15
C ALA A 140 24.11 19.38 17.21
N PHE A 141 24.33 18.23 17.86
CA PHE A 141 25.42 18.05 18.83
C PHE A 141 26.79 17.96 18.12
N GLU A 142 26.82 17.44 16.90
CA GLU A 142 28.00 17.47 16.02
C GLU A 142 28.17 18.83 15.31
N THR A 143 27.07 19.59 15.17
CA THR A 143 27.02 20.96 14.62
C THR A 143 27.00 22.03 15.73
N GLY A 144 27.73 21.79 16.83
CA GLY A 144 27.93 22.78 17.90
C GLY A 144 28.96 23.87 17.57
N SER A 145 29.65 23.77 16.42
CA SER A 145 30.61 24.77 15.97
C SER A 145 30.26 25.27 14.57
N THR A 146 29.95 26.56 14.50
CA THR A 146 29.74 27.38 13.29
C THR A 146 28.38 27.27 12.62
N THR A 147 27.52 28.21 13.02
CA THR A 147 26.51 28.94 12.23
C THR A 147 26.40 28.59 10.73
N ASN A 148 25.17 28.26 10.31
CA ASN A 148 24.70 28.20 8.92
C ASN A 148 25.49 27.27 7.99
N SER A 149 25.01 26.05 7.79
CA SER A 149 24.96 25.34 6.48
C SER A 149 24.79 23.84 6.69
N THR A 150 23.62 23.31 6.39
CA THR A 150 23.48 21.87 6.12
C THR A 150 22.94 21.67 4.72
N SER A 151 23.80 21.97 3.76
CA SER A 151 23.79 21.39 2.43
C SER A 151 25.10 20.59 2.31
N SER A 152 25.03 19.28 2.16
CA SER A 152 26.19 18.47 1.76
C SER A 152 26.83 19.13 0.52
N PRO A 153 28.16 19.25 0.40
CA PRO A 153 28.81 19.97 -0.71
C PRO A 153 28.39 19.43 -2.08
N ALA A 154 28.07 18.14 -2.19
CA ALA A 154 27.55 17.53 -3.41
C ALA A 154 26.12 18.02 -3.76
N ASN A 155 25.23 18.09 -2.75
CA ASN A 155 23.86 18.53 -2.95
C ASN A 155 23.78 20.05 -3.16
N GLN A 156 24.68 20.83 -2.52
CA GLN A 156 24.75 22.28 -2.72
C GLN A 156 25.17 22.64 -4.14
N ALA A 157 26.16 21.93 -4.69
CA ALA A 157 26.62 22.14 -6.07
C ALA A 157 25.56 21.74 -7.11
N GLU A 158 24.78 20.68 -6.84
CA GLU A 158 23.66 20.30 -7.70
C GLU A 158 22.55 21.35 -7.69
N ILE A 159 22.21 21.90 -6.51
CA ILE A 159 21.23 22.97 -6.37
C ILE A 159 21.67 24.22 -7.15
N GLU A 160 22.93 24.62 -7.02
CA GLU A 160 23.49 25.77 -7.75
C GLU A 160 23.43 25.58 -9.26
N LYS A 161 23.79 24.39 -9.75
CA LYS A 161 23.70 24.04 -11.17
C LYS A 161 22.26 24.08 -11.69
N LEU A 162 21.30 23.55 -10.91
CA LEU A 162 19.88 23.57 -11.28
C LEU A 162 19.32 25.00 -11.30
N GLU A 163 19.75 25.84 -10.36
CA GLU A 163 19.39 27.25 -10.33
C GLU A 163 19.95 28.02 -11.54
N GLU A 164 21.21 27.76 -11.91
CA GLU A 164 21.82 28.32 -13.12
C GLU A 164 21.07 27.87 -14.38
N GLN A 165 20.73 26.58 -14.49
CA GLN A 165 19.94 26.08 -15.62
C GLN A 165 18.56 26.74 -15.68
N ALA A 166 17.87 26.89 -14.56
CA ALA A 166 16.59 27.58 -14.50
C ALA A 166 16.72 29.06 -14.91
N SER A 167 17.80 29.73 -14.51
CA SER A 167 18.11 31.11 -14.91
C SER A 167 18.33 31.22 -16.42
N ASN A 168 19.13 30.33 -16.99
CA ASN A 168 19.40 30.28 -18.43
C ASN A 168 18.12 30.00 -19.24
N LEU A 169 17.30 29.05 -18.81
CA LEU A 169 16.01 28.76 -19.45
C LEU A 169 15.05 29.95 -19.40
N ARG A 170 14.97 30.67 -18.27
CA ARG A 170 14.17 31.90 -18.17
C ARG A 170 14.66 32.98 -19.12
N LYS A 171 15.98 33.17 -19.23
CA LYS A 171 16.57 34.15 -20.16
C LYS A 171 16.29 33.78 -21.61
N GLU A 172 16.42 32.51 -21.98
CA GLU A 172 16.10 32.05 -23.33
C GLU A 172 14.61 32.23 -23.64
N LEU A 173 13.73 31.88 -22.70
CA LEU A 173 12.28 32.08 -22.85
C LEU A 173 11.93 33.54 -23.16
N VAL A 174 12.50 34.49 -22.40
CA VAL A 174 12.29 35.93 -22.63
C VAL A 174 12.81 36.34 -24.01
N ASN A 175 14.00 35.87 -24.40
CA ASN A 175 14.59 36.18 -25.70
C ASN A 175 13.75 35.63 -26.88
N LYS A 176 13.31 34.37 -26.79
CA LYS A 176 12.45 33.75 -27.82
C LYS A 176 11.10 34.46 -27.90
N ASN A 177 10.53 34.88 -26.77
CA ASN A 177 9.28 35.64 -26.74
C ASN A 177 9.44 37.02 -27.42
N ALA A 178 10.54 37.72 -27.18
CA ALA A 178 10.85 38.98 -27.85
C ALA A 178 10.96 38.81 -29.38
N TYR A 179 11.61 37.73 -29.83
CA TYR A 179 11.70 37.41 -31.26
C TYR A 179 10.33 37.11 -31.88
N LEU A 180 9.50 36.30 -31.21
CA LEU A 180 8.14 36.02 -31.67
C LEU A 180 7.31 37.30 -31.77
N LYS A 181 7.43 38.21 -30.81
CA LYS A 181 6.74 39.49 -30.83
C LYS A 181 7.15 40.33 -32.04
N LEU A 182 8.45 40.40 -32.33
CA LEU A 182 8.95 41.10 -33.52
C LEU A 182 8.37 40.51 -34.81
N LEU A 183 8.35 39.18 -34.94
CA LEU A 183 7.80 38.52 -36.12
C LEU A 183 6.29 38.76 -36.27
N ILE A 184 5.55 38.75 -35.16
CA ILE A 184 4.12 39.07 -35.13
C ILE A 184 3.89 40.51 -35.57
N ASP A 185 4.71 41.45 -35.11
CA ASP A 185 4.58 42.86 -35.46
C ASP A 185 4.91 43.07 -36.96
N GLN A 186 5.97 42.45 -37.47
CA GLN A 186 6.29 42.45 -38.90
C GLN A 186 5.16 41.87 -39.77
N LEU A 187 4.52 40.79 -39.33
CA LEU A 187 3.38 40.21 -40.04
C LEU A 187 2.17 41.15 -40.03
N ARG A 188 1.90 41.82 -38.90
CA ARG A 188 0.82 42.80 -38.79
C ARG A 188 1.04 43.99 -39.71
N ASP A 189 2.28 44.50 -39.78
CA ASP A 189 2.65 45.59 -40.68
C ASP A 189 2.45 45.17 -42.15
N LEU A 190 2.94 43.98 -42.52
CA LEU A 190 2.75 43.45 -43.87
C LEU A 190 1.27 43.29 -44.25
N VAL A 191 0.45 42.75 -43.34
CA VAL A 191 -1.00 42.63 -43.56
C VAL A 191 -1.64 44.00 -43.73
N THR A 192 -1.21 44.99 -42.95
CA THR A 192 -1.68 46.38 -43.05
C THR A 192 -1.33 46.97 -44.42
N ASP A 193 -0.07 46.84 -44.83
CA ASP A 193 0.40 47.29 -46.15
C ASP A 193 -0.42 46.64 -47.26
N ILE A 194 -0.55 45.31 -47.29
CA ILE A 194 -1.37 44.58 -48.28
C ILE A 194 -2.80 45.10 -48.31
N SER A 195 -3.40 45.36 -47.14
CA SER A 195 -4.76 45.88 -47.05
C SER A 195 -4.89 47.28 -47.69
N THR A 196 -3.84 48.12 -47.64
CA THR A 196 -3.85 49.41 -48.34
C THR A 196 -3.85 49.26 -49.86
N TRP A 197 -3.16 48.24 -50.40
CA TRP A 197 -3.13 47.94 -51.84
C TRP A 197 -4.41 47.28 -52.35
N GLN A 198 -5.17 46.61 -51.47
CA GLN A 198 -6.43 45.93 -51.82
C GLN A 198 -7.68 46.81 -51.65
N SER A 199 -7.53 48.06 -51.20
CA SER A 199 -8.66 48.99 -51.16
C SER A 199 -9.14 49.28 -52.59
N PRO A 200 -10.41 49.01 -52.94
CA PRO A 200 -10.93 49.33 -54.26
C PRO A 200 -10.81 50.84 -54.49
N CYS A 201 -10.02 51.24 -55.50
CA CYS A 201 -10.11 52.61 -56.00
C CYS A 201 -11.55 52.81 -56.47
N SER A 202 -12.35 53.57 -55.72
CA SER A 202 -13.68 54.00 -56.18
C SER A 202 -13.49 54.80 -57.46
N VAL A 203 -13.94 54.23 -58.59
CA VAL A 203 -14.11 54.92 -59.87
C VAL A 203 -15.42 55.70 -59.89
#